data_AF-A0A7S0NZZ4-F1
#
_entry.id   AF-A0A7S0NZZ4-F1
#
_cell.length_a   1.000
_cell.length_b   1.000
_cell.length_c   1.000
_cell.angle_alpha   90.00
_cell.angle_beta   90.00
_cell.angle_gamma   90.00
#
_symmetry.space_group_name_H-M   'P 1'
#
loop_
_entity.id
_entity.type
_entity.pdbx_description
1 polymer ?
#
loop_
_entity_poly.entity_id
_entity_poly.type
_entity_poly.pdbx_seq_one_letter_code
_entity_poly.pdbx_strand_id
1 'polypeptide(L)'
;LQQHRMNWPPADCRFRFGRAFRGADFDYSGVDYLTVWIGQSGEQQTCSKPPCFNEYWHGAMLKLALQMRISAAYYAYIVAFLAKTLAGLHDCDMGEPSLCRHGANFIRTHIPTILATYDRFANETALRMGRTAPVLWLIEPDWHQYHEPSQEGGGLLVDEMVDLFKAITFQIFRHLPAAKISLDISPWVNQQEEWLRPFIRQCTVHFVHTSGGRTSADSERIRASDDGNYVTWKQVHQLSGLGIIADTGYGVGGLSHGHDHQWDDTFNLRKRIADGVVAVTQSNPEAGWPRTIEKARGLLPLPQCDWRDPVYSATVHGQLAVAEQQQWQAGLARLSSYYALLGALVIGLIVGMACALWRRLRARSPWARLSPRVVAPTEAIIAQVSRSSSRAATRAGAVGGGGGESLRADIAMQPVPLPKGAAERCAAAEGPPRARGQDAALRADVGARSGKSQRRGEAPGRPLRRMEEEAAFVDSSGARHGGNKASRRSPESTSSSRCDKCHVSGGPRRKPTPLVDDDDDGASAFKPTMKGGRGRSKAS
;
A
#
# COMPACT_ATOMS: atom_id res chain seq x y z
N LEU A 1 -2.64 -18.16 25.47
CA LEU A 1 -3.58 -18.75 24.50
C LEU A 1 -4.47 -17.72 23.77
N GLN A 2 -5.05 -16.69 24.41
CA GLN A 2 -6.02 -15.77 23.74
C GLN A 2 -5.42 -14.56 22.98
N GLN A 3 -4.16 -14.18 23.20
CA GLN A 3 -3.45 -13.14 22.41
C GLN A 3 -2.92 -13.64 21.05
N HIS A 4 -2.88 -14.96 20.80
CA HIS A 4 -2.18 -15.50 19.62
C HIS A 4 -2.87 -15.25 18.28
N ARG A 5 -4.18 -14.92 18.25
CA ARG A 5 -4.91 -14.69 17.00
C ARG A 5 -4.62 -13.34 16.35
N MET A 6 -4.15 -12.35 17.12
CA MET A 6 -3.81 -11.04 16.58
C MET A 6 -2.39 -10.97 16.01
N ASN A 7 -1.53 -11.95 16.31
CA ASN A 7 -0.12 -11.92 15.89
C ASN A 7 0.06 -12.18 14.40
N TRP A 8 1.12 -11.59 13.85
CA TRP A 8 1.62 -11.81 12.50
C TRP A 8 3.10 -12.25 12.56
N PRO A 9 3.47 -13.42 12.02
CA PRO A 9 2.59 -14.54 11.69
C PRO A 9 1.90 -15.09 12.96
N PRO A 10 0.79 -15.83 12.82
CA PRO A 10 0.11 -16.40 13.97
C PRO A 10 0.96 -17.53 14.57
N ALA A 11 0.90 -17.71 15.88
CA ALA A 11 1.71 -18.72 16.58
C ALA A 11 1.37 -20.17 16.15
N ASP A 12 0.18 -20.38 15.57
CA ASP A 12 -0.29 -21.68 15.07
C ASP A 12 0.07 -21.92 13.60
N CYS A 13 0.69 -20.94 12.93
CA CYS A 13 1.22 -21.09 11.58
C CYS A 13 0.23 -21.58 10.54
N ARG A 14 -1.05 -21.27 10.73
CA ARG A 14 -2.10 -21.60 9.76
C ARG A 14 -2.15 -20.59 8.63
N PHE A 15 -2.66 -21.04 7.48
CA PHE A 15 -3.03 -20.15 6.37
C PHE A 15 -4.13 -19.17 6.81
N ARG A 16 -4.00 -17.90 6.40
CA ARG A 16 -4.91 -16.83 6.84
C ARG A 16 -5.82 -16.32 5.73
N PHE A 17 -7.07 -16.06 6.10
CA PHE A 17 -8.06 -15.44 5.24
C PHE A 17 -8.37 -14.04 5.72
N GLY A 18 -8.29 -13.05 4.83
CA GLY A 18 -8.60 -11.67 5.16
C GLY A 18 -9.54 -11.04 4.16
N ARG A 19 -10.19 -9.95 4.57
CA ARG A 19 -11.09 -9.21 3.69
C ARG A 19 -11.09 -7.73 3.95
N ALA A 20 -11.50 -6.99 2.93
CA ALA A 20 -11.76 -5.56 3.07
C ALA A 20 -12.82 -5.29 4.13
N PHE A 21 -12.58 -4.26 4.92
CA PHE A 21 -13.57 -3.65 5.78
C PHE A 21 -14.65 -2.97 4.93
N ARG A 22 -15.91 -3.30 5.21
CA ARG A 22 -17.13 -2.82 4.53
C ARG A 22 -18.11 -2.14 5.51
N GLY A 23 -17.63 -1.76 6.71
CA GLY A 23 -18.46 -1.20 7.78
C GLY A 23 -18.65 -2.18 8.95
N ALA A 24 -19.05 -1.65 10.11
CA ALA A 24 -19.08 -2.42 11.35
C ALA A 24 -20.15 -3.53 11.38
N ASP A 25 -21.23 -3.36 10.61
CA ASP A 25 -22.39 -4.26 10.61
C ASP A 25 -22.27 -5.42 9.59
N PHE A 26 -21.15 -5.50 8.87
CA PHE A 26 -20.91 -6.56 7.89
C PHE A 26 -20.54 -7.89 8.58
N ASP A 27 -20.86 -9.04 7.98
CA ASP A 27 -20.44 -10.35 8.47
C ASP A 27 -18.95 -10.66 8.17
N TYR A 28 -18.14 -10.65 9.23
CA TYR A 28 -16.72 -11.01 9.21
C TYR A 28 -16.46 -12.37 9.87
N SER A 29 -17.44 -13.25 9.95
CA SER A 29 -17.24 -14.59 10.48
C SER A 29 -16.20 -15.36 9.65
N GLY A 30 -15.39 -16.18 10.34
CA GLY A 30 -14.38 -17.03 9.72
C GLY A 30 -13.06 -16.35 9.30
N VAL A 31 -13.02 -15.02 9.13
CA VAL A 31 -11.78 -14.33 8.71
C VAL A 31 -10.77 -14.17 9.85
N ASP A 32 -9.49 -14.11 9.50
CA ASP A 32 -8.37 -13.93 10.42
C ASP A 32 -7.90 -12.49 10.53
N TYR A 33 -8.21 -11.63 9.57
CA TYR A 33 -7.82 -10.23 9.56
C TYR A 33 -8.72 -9.37 8.67
N LEU A 34 -8.73 -8.06 8.97
CA LEU A 34 -9.41 -7.04 8.17
C LEU A 34 -8.38 -6.15 7.48
N THR A 35 -8.70 -5.74 6.26
CA THR A 35 -7.90 -4.78 5.49
C THR A 35 -8.67 -3.49 5.23
N VAL A 36 -7.96 -2.37 5.22
CA VAL A 36 -8.51 -1.08 4.76
C VAL A 36 -7.43 -0.24 4.10
N TRP A 37 -7.81 0.53 3.08
CA TRP A 37 -6.94 1.54 2.48
C TRP A 37 -6.74 2.70 3.44
N ILE A 38 -5.50 3.13 3.63
CA ILE A 38 -5.15 4.32 4.40
C ILE A 38 -4.35 5.28 3.51
N GLY A 39 -4.59 6.58 3.70
CA GLY A 39 -4.08 7.64 2.81
C GLY A 39 -5.20 8.41 2.11
N GLN A 40 -6.42 7.87 2.03
CA GLN A 40 -7.56 8.61 1.49
C GLN A 40 -8.21 9.49 2.56
N SER A 41 -8.44 10.78 2.26
CA SER A 41 -9.46 11.54 2.98
C SER A 41 -10.81 11.21 2.37
N GLY A 42 -11.79 10.81 3.17
CA GLY A 42 -13.16 10.83 2.67
C GLY A 42 -13.52 12.24 2.23
N GLU A 43 -14.31 12.37 1.17
CA GLU A 43 -14.74 13.66 0.59
C GLU A 43 -15.38 14.59 1.64
N GLN A 44 -15.98 14.00 2.68
CA GLN A 44 -16.66 14.71 3.77
C GLN A 44 -15.80 14.95 5.02
N GLN A 45 -14.54 14.46 5.05
CA GLN A 45 -13.72 14.57 6.25
C GLN A 45 -12.78 15.78 6.17
N THR A 46 -13.08 16.80 6.96
CA THR A 46 -12.19 17.95 7.13
C THR A 46 -11.20 17.67 8.26
N CYS A 47 -9.91 17.73 7.96
CA CYS A 47 -8.87 17.83 8.96
C CYS A 47 -7.87 18.90 8.55
N SER A 48 -7.15 19.46 9.52
CA SER A 48 -6.20 20.55 9.27
C SER A 48 -5.04 20.16 8.35
N LYS A 49 -4.79 18.86 8.15
CA LYS A 49 -3.72 18.32 7.31
C LYS A 49 -4.17 17.04 6.59
N PRO A 50 -4.76 17.12 5.39
CA PRO A 50 -5.06 15.92 4.60
C PRO A 50 -3.76 15.18 4.20
N PRO A 51 -3.78 13.85 4.09
CA PRO A 51 -4.97 13.02 4.27
C PRO A 51 -5.33 12.75 5.72
N CYS A 52 -6.64 12.64 5.99
CA CYS A 52 -7.14 12.43 7.35
C CYS A 52 -7.09 10.96 7.76
N PHE A 53 -6.83 10.71 9.05
CA PHE A 53 -7.14 9.42 9.63
C PHE A 53 -8.67 9.36 9.77
N ASN A 54 -9.31 8.43 9.07
CA ASN A 54 -10.75 8.35 9.02
C ASN A 54 -11.27 7.57 10.23
N GLU A 55 -11.87 8.25 11.21
CA GLU A 55 -12.40 7.57 12.39
C GLU A 55 -13.54 6.60 12.06
N TYR A 56 -14.38 6.97 11.10
CA TYR A 56 -15.52 6.17 10.68
C TYR A 56 -15.12 4.94 9.87
N TRP A 57 -13.92 4.94 9.29
CA TRP A 57 -13.43 3.83 8.47
C TRP A 57 -12.24 3.12 9.09
N HIS A 58 -11.10 3.81 9.25
CA HIS A 58 -9.91 3.26 9.89
C HIS A 58 -10.17 2.99 11.37
N GLY A 59 -10.72 3.96 12.11
CA GLY A 59 -11.04 3.79 13.53
C GLY A 59 -12.04 2.66 13.78
N ALA A 60 -13.12 2.62 13.00
CA ALA A 60 -14.14 1.57 13.07
C ALA A 60 -13.57 0.17 12.77
N MET A 61 -12.72 0.03 11.74
CA MET A 61 -12.05 -1.24 11.45
C MET A 61 -11.17 -1.68 12.63
N LEU A 62 -10.34 -0.79 13.19
CA LEU A 62 -9.47 -1.13 14.32
C LEU A 62 -10.29 -1.56 15.54
N LYS A 63 -11.37 -0.84 15.84
CA LYS A 63 -12.29 -1.19 16.94
C LYS A 63 -12.90 -2.57 16.73
N LEU A 64 -13.38 -2.86 15.54
CA LEU A 64 -13.97 -4.16 15.22
C LEU A 64 -12.92 -5.29 15.28
N ALA A 65 -11.72 -5.07 14.76
CA ALA A 65 -10.63 -6.03 14.83
C ALA A 65 -10.27 -6.40 16.28
N LEU A 66 -10.24 -5.41 17.19
CA LEU A 66 -10.06 -5.65 18.63
C LEU A 66 -11.21 -6.45 19.24
N GLN A 67 -12.47 -6.10 18.91
CA GLN A 67 -13.66 -6.79 19.42
C GLN A 67 -13.69 -8.26 18.99
N MET A 68 -13.37 -8.52 17.72
CA MET A 68 -13.34 -9.86 17.12
C MET A 68 -12.04 -10.62 17.42
N ARG A 69 -11.02 -9.94 17.96
CA ARG A 69 -9.68 -10.48 18.23
C ARG A 69 -9.01 -11.05 16.97
N ILE A 70 -9.15 -10.33 15.87
CA ILE A 70 -8.52 -10.61 14.58
C ILE A 70 -7.49 -9.52 14.29
N SER A 71 -6.59 -9.76 13.34
CA SER A 71 -5.57 -8.76 13.03
C SER A 71 -6.13 -7.62 12.17
N ALA A 72 -5.54 -6.44 12.31
CA ALA A 72 -5.75 -5.31 11.40
C ALA A 72 -4.59 -5.23 10.40
N ALA A 73 -4.93 -4.86 9.16
CA ALA A 73 -3.97 -4.63 8.10
C ALA A 73 -4.35 -3.37 7.30
N TYR A 74 -3.35 -2.58 6.92
CA TYR A 74 -3.52 -1.41 6.08
C TYR A 74 -2.93 -1.63 4.70
N TYR A 75 -3.65 -1.26 3.65
CA TYR A 75 -3.04 -0.86 2.38
C TYR A 75 -2.64 0.60 2.49
N ALA A 76 -1.38 0.85 2.85
CA ALA A 76 -0.84 2.18 3.09
C ALA A 76 -0.38 2.81 1.77
N TYR A 77 -1.34 3.42 1.06
CA TYR A 77 -1.14 4.07 -0.24
C TYR A 77 -1.00 5.59 -0.09
N ILE A 78 -0.20 5.99 0.90
CA ILE A 78 -0.13 7.36 1.41
C ILE A 78 0.54 8.29 0.41
N VAL A 79 1.62 7.86 -0.23
CA VAL A 79 2.32 8.64 -1.26
C VAL A 79 1.38 8.93 -2.41
N ALA A 80 0.69 7.92 -2.93
CA ALA A 80 -0.23 8.08 -4.05
C ALA A 80 -1.39 9.03 -3.72
N PHE A 81 -2.03 8.86 -2.56
CA PHE A 81 -3.11 9.77 -2.17
C PHE A 81 -2.63 11.20 -1.88
N LEU A 82 -1.45 11.38 -1.31
CA LEU A 82 -0.83 12.69 -1.16
C LEU A 82 -0.58 13.34 -2.51
N ALA A 83 -0.06 12.59 -3.49
CA ALA A 83 0.21 13.09 -4.83
C ALA A 83 -1.08 13.47 -5.58
N LYS A 84 -2.13 12.63 -5.46
CA LYS A 84 -3.48 12.94 -5.97
C LYS A 84 -4.00 14.26 -5.40
N THR A 85 -3.86 14.43 -4.10
CA THR A 85 -4.42 15.60 -3.38
C THR A 85 -3.61 16.87 -3.60
N LEU A 86 -2.28 16.79 -3.57
CA LEU A 86 -1.39 17.96 -3.55
C LEU A 86 -0.86 18.35 -4.92
N ALA A 87 -0.76 17.39 -5.84
CA ALA A 87 -0.20 17.59 -7.17
C ALA A 87 -1.17 17.24 -8.31
N GLY A 88 -2.39 16.80 -7.99
CA GLY A 88 -3.39 16.43 -9.00
C GLY A 88 -2.97 15.24 -9.86
N LEU A 89 -2.10 14.35 -9.34
CA LEU A 89 -1.67 13.16 -10.08
C LEU A 89 -2.73 12.07 -10.05
N HIS A 90 -2.84 11.30 -11.13
CA HIS A 90 -3.67 10.10 -11.22
C HIS A 90 -2.85 8.83 -10.96
N ASP A 91 -3.52 7.71 -10.66
CA ASP A 91 -2.87 6.40 -10.80
C ASP A 91 -2.47 6.19 -12.27
N CYS A 92 -1.46 5.35 -12.50
CA CYS A 92 -0.88 5.14 -13.83
C CYS A 92 -1.91 4.72 -14.89
N ASP A 93 -2.92 3.96 -14.49
CA ASP A 93 -4.00 3.45 -15.32
C ASP A 93 -5.27 4.31 -15.28
N MET A 94 -5.21 5.49 -14.63
CA MET A 94 -6.36 6.37 -14.41
C MET A 94 -6.26 7.75 -15.09
N GLY A 95 -5.20 8.01 -15.87
CA GLY A 95 -5.06 9.25 -16.67
C GLY A 95 -3.73 9.97 -16.48
N GLU A 96 -3.60 11.17 -17.07
CA GLU A 96 -2.41 12.03 -16.94
C GLU A 96 -2.81 13.42 -16.39
N PRO A 97 -1.94 14.11 -15.61
CA PRO A 97 -0.60 13.67 -15.20
C PRO A 97 -0.67 12.51 -14.18
N SER A 98 0.26 11.55 -14.27
CA SER A 98 0.21 10.29 -13.50
C SER A 98 1.37 10.08 -12.53
N LEU A 99 1.17 9.16 -11.59
CA LEU A 99 2.21 8.64 -10.70
C LEU A 99 3.35 7.94 -11.46
N CYS A 100 3.11 7.39 -12.66
CA CYS A 100 4.13 6.73 -13.48
C CYS A 100 5.11 7.70 -14.15
N ARG A 101 4.73 8.98 -14.27
CA ARG A 101 5.60 10.03 -14.82
C ARG A 101 6.10 11.00 -13.77
N HIS A 102 5.32 11.29 -12.73
CA HIS A 102 5.64 12.36 -11.79
C HIS A 102 5.77 11.89 -10.33
N GLY A 103 5.56 10.60 -10.06
CA GLY A 103 5.60 10.04 -8.71
C GLY A 103 6.96 10.15 -8.03
N ALA A 104 8.06 9.87 -8.74
CA ALA A 104 9.41 9.96 -8.17
C ALA A 104 9.77 11.41 -7.81
N ASN A 105 9.47 12.36 -8.70
CA ASN A 105 9.68 13.78 -8.43
C ASN A 105 8.79 14.30 -7.28
N PHE A 106 7.53 13.85 -7.23
CA PHE A 106 6.64 14.16 -6.11
C PHE A 106 7.23 13.70 -4.78
N ILE A 107 7.71 12.46 -4.72
CA ILE A 107 8.36 11.90 -3.53
C ILE A 107 9.53 12.79 -3.09
N ARG A 108 10.48 13.06 -3.99
CA ARG A 108 11.68 13.87 -3.68
C ARG A 108 11.34 15.24 -3.10
N THR A 109 10.27 15.86 -3.60
CA THR A 109 9.84 17.19 -3.18
C THR A 109 8.92 17.21 -1.95
N HIS A 110 8.37 16.06 -1.54
CA HIS A 110 7.37 15.96 -0.47
C HIS A 110 7.73 14.95 0.64
N ILE A 111 8.99 14.49 0.73
CA ILE A 111 9.45 13.58 1.79
C ILE A 111 8.97 14.01 3.19
N PRO A 112 9.12 15.27 3.64
CA PRO A 112 8.68 15.66 4.98
C PRO A 112 7.18 15.44 5.23
N THR A 113 6.35 15.70 4.22
CA THR A 113 4.89 15.52 4.29
C THR A 113 4.50 14.05 4.32
N ILE A 114 5.18 13.21 3.53
CA ILE A 114 4.98 11.76 3.50
C ILE A 114 5.30 11.19 4.90
N LEU A 115 6.49 11.48 5.43
CA LEU A 115 6.92 10.99 6.74
C LEU A 115 6.01 11.49 7.88
N ALA A 116 5.61 12.77 7.87
CA ALA A 116 4.69 13.31 8.87
C ALA A 116 3.30 12.66 8.82
N THR A 117 2.87 12.16 7.65
CA THR A 117 1.59 11.47 7.49
C THR A 117 1.67 10.04 8.04
N TYR A 118 2.76 9.31 7.78
CA TYR A 118 3.00 8.01 8.42
C TYR A 118 3.11 8.11 9.94
N ASP A 119 3.85 9.09 10.47
CA ASP A 119 3.97 9.32 11.92
C ASP A 119 2.60 9.57 12.55
N ARG A 120 1.80 10.47 11.94
CA ARG A 120 0.44 10.76 12.40
C ARG A 120 -0.44 9.51 12.40
N PHE A 121 -0.49 8.78 11.30
CA PHE A 121 -1.37 7.61 11.18
C PHE A 121 -0.94 6.48 12.12
N ALA A 122 0.35 6.22 12.27
CA ALA A 122 0.85 5.25 13.23
C ALA A 122 0.52 5.63 14.67
N ASN A 123 0.61 6.92 15.03
CA ASN A 123 0.20 7.42 16.34
C ASN A 123 -1.32 7.23 16.57
N GLU A 124 -2.17 7.60 15.59
CA GLU A 124 -3.62 7.41 15.68
C GLU A 124 -4.00 5.93 15.84
N THR A 125 -3.33 5.03 15.12
CA THR A 125 -3.49 3.58 15.29
C THR A 125 -3.06 3.14 16.69
N ALA A 126 -1.92 3.62 17.20
CA ALA A 126 -1.44 3.29 18.54
C ALA A 126 -2.37 3.77 19.66
N LEU A 127 -3.01 4.93 19.49
CA LEU A 127 -4.01 5.44 20.44
C LEU A 127 -5.25 4.52 20.53
N ARG A 128 -5.59 3.81 19.45
CA ARG A 128 -6.79 2.96 19.38
C ARG A 128 -6.53 1.50 19.70
N MET A 129 -5.42 0.94 19.23
CA MET A 129 -5.08 -0.47 19.44
C MET A 129 -4.05 -0.70 20.55
N GLY A 130 -3.40 0.35 21.03
CA GLY A 130 -2.25 0.26 21.91
C GLY A 130 -0.94 0.06 21.13
N ARG A 131 0.17 0.49 21.74
CA ARG A 131 1.52 0.46 21.14
C ARG A 131 2.05 -0.95 20.86
N THR A 132 1.51 -1.97 21.53
CA THR A 132 1.92 -3.37 21.37
C THR A 132 1.10 -4.11 20.31
N ALA A 133 0.19 -3.43 19.60
CA ALA A 133 -0.64 -4.06 18.59
C ALA A 133 0.19 -4.43 17.35
N PRO A 134 0.15 -5.70 16.92
CA PRO A 134 0.84 -6.15 15.71
C PRO A 134 0.01 -5.83 14.46
N VAL A 135 -0.16 -4.54 14.15
CA VAL A 135 -0.86 -4.11 12.93
C VAL A 135 0.05 -4.33 11.72
N LEU A 136 -0.49 -4.91 10.66
CA LEU A 136 0.25 -5.13 9.42
C LEU A 136 0.11 -3.89 8.51
N TRP A 137 1.22 -3.38 8.00
CA TRP A 137 1.28 -2.26 7.07
C TRP A 137 1.80 -2.77 5.72
N LEU A 138 0.91 -2.83 4.73
CA LEU A 138 1.24 -3.11 3.34
C LEU A 138 1.65 -1.76 2.74
N ILE A 139 2.96 -1.52 2.71
CA ILE A 139 3.52 -0.21 2.37
C ILE A 139 3.48 -0.03 0.87
N GLU A 140 2.79 1.02 0.45
CA GLU A 140 2.72 1.56 -0.90
C GLU A 140 2.55 0.47 -1.96
N PRO A 141 1.30 0.02 -2.20
CA PRO A 141 0.96 -0.66 -3.43
C PRO A 141 1.62 0.02 -4.63
N ASP A 142 2.16 -0.78 -5.55
CA ASP A 142 2.83 -0.31 -6.75
C ASP A 142 4.14 0.44 -6.47
N TRP A 143 4.84 0.12 -5.38
CA TRP A 143 6.12 0.75 -4.98
C TRP A 143 7.16 0.80 -6.09
N HIS A 144 7.26 -0.24 -6.92
CA HIS A 144 8.21 -0.28 -8.04
C HIS A 144 7.95 0.82 -9.08
N GLN A 145 6.72 1.33 -9.21
CA GLN A 145 6.40 2.34 -10.21
C GLN A 145 7.26 3.61 -10.08
N TYR A 146 7.72 3.91 -8.86
CA TYR A 146 8.58 5.05 -8.59
C TYR A 146 10.03 4.82 -9.03
N HIS A 147 10.44 3.57 -9.24
CA HIS A 147 11.75 3.18 -9.80
C HIS A 147 11.81 3.32 -11.33
N GLU A 148 10.66 3.35 -12.00
CA GLU A 148 10.60 3.25 -13.46
C GLU A 148 11.42 4.35 -14.17
N PRO A 149 12.20 4.01 -15.21
CA PRO A 149 13.00 5.00 -15.94
C PRO A 149 12.18 6.10 -16.62
N SER A 150 10.87 5.86 -16.84
CA SER A 150 9.95 6.83 -17.46
C SER A 150 9.58 8.02 -16.58
N GLN A 151 9.98 8.01 -15.31
CA GLN A 151 9.73 9.11 -14.38
C GLN A 151 10.48 10.39 -14.81
N GLU A 152 9.84 11.54 -14.63
CA GLU A 152 10.42 12.86 -14.86
C GLU A 152 11.57 13.10 -13.88
N GLY A 153 12.75 13.46 -14.42
CA GLY A 153 13.98 13.55 -13.65
C GLY A 153 14.58 12.18 -13.29
N GLY A 154 14.09 11.09 -13.89
CA GLY A 154 14.50 9.71 -13.64
C GLY A 154 13.78 9.08 -12.45
N GLY A 155 13.63 7.76 -12.51
CA GLY A 155 13.09 6.96 -11.41
C GLY A 155 13.92 7.13 -10.13
N LEU A 156 13.32 6.81 -8.98
CA LEU A 156 14.07 6.68 -7.73
C LEU A 156 15.09 5.56 -7.89
N LEU A 157 16.34 5.80 -7.50
CA LEU A 157 17.31 4.72 -7.40
C LEU A 157 16.91 3.75 -6.29
N VAL A 158 17.36 2.48 -6.36
CA VAL A 158 17.05 1.48 -5.33
C VAL A 158 17.45 1.98 -3.93
N ASP A 159 18.60 2.64 -3.81
CA ASP A 159 19.05 3.21 -2.52
C ASP A 159 18.15 4.36 -2.03
N GLU A 160 17.64 5.22 -2.94
CA GLU A 160 16.65 6.26 -2.58
C GLU A 160 15.35 5.64 -2.06
N MET A 161 14.90 4.54 -2.68
CA MET A 161 13.72 3.80 -2.23
C MET A 161 13.96 3.14 -0.86
N VAL A 162 15.13 2.55 -0.65
CA VAL A 162 15.54 1.93 0.63
C VAL A 162 15.54 2.98 1.75
N ASP A 163 16.17 4.14 1.53
CA ASP A 163 16.26 5.20 2.52
C ASP A 163 14.88 5.75 2.89
N LEU A 164 14.02 5.97 1.90
CA LEU A 164 12.65 6.40 2.13
C LEU A 164 11.84 5.33 2.90
N PHE A 165 11.96 4.06 2.52
CA PHE A 165 11.24 2.97 3.17
C PHE A 165 11.68 2.80 4.64
N LYS A 166 12.98 2.90 4.93
CA LYS A 166 13.49 2.93 6.30
C LYS A 166 12.93 4.11 7.09
N ALA A 167 12.92 5.30 6.49
CA ALA A 167 12.34 6.47 7.14
C ALA A 167 10.83 6.29 7.42
N ILE A 168 10.07 5.71 6.50
CA ILE A 168 8.64 5.38 6.67
C ILE A 168 8.44 4.37 7.81
N THR A 169 9.13 3.24 7.75
CA THR A 169 9.01 2.16 8.76
C THR A 169 9.46 2.63 10.13
N PHE A 170 10.45 3.51 10.20
CA PHE A 170 10.85 4.18 11.44
C PHE A 170 9.70 4.99 12.07
N GLN A 171 8.96 5.79 11.28
CA GLN A 171 7.79 6.52 11.79
C GLN A 171 6.72 5.57 12.34
N ILE A 172 6.50 4.43 11.67
CA ILE A 172 5.55 3.41 12.11
C ILE A 172 5.99 2.79 13.43
N PHE A 173 7.22 2.27 13.50
CA PHE A 173 7.74 1.56 14.68
C PHE A 173 7.90 2.46 15.90
N ARG A 174 8.11 3.77 15.71
CA ARG A 174 8.12 4.76 16.80
C ARG A 174 6.84 4.71 17.64
N HIS A 175 5.69 4.44 17.02
CA HIS A 175 4.39 4.37 17.71
C HIS A 175 3.91 2.93 17.92
N LEU A 176 4.26 2.03 16.99
CA LEU A 176 3.82 0.65 16.93
C LEU A 176 5.04 -0.30 16.78
N PRO A 177 5.88 -0.48 17.81
CA PRO A 177 7.07 -1.34 17.73
C PRO A 177 6.77 -2.81 17.40
N ALA A 178 5.53 -3.27 17.61
CA ALA A 178 5.09 -4.62 17.26
C ALA A 178 4.51 -4.73 15.84
N ALA A 179 4.41 -3.62 15.09
CA ALA A 179 3.87 -3.62 13.74
C ALA A 179 4.63 -4.57 12.82
N LYS A 180 3.95 -5.03 11.78
CA LYS A 180 4.56 -5.81 10.71
C LYS A 180 4.49 -5.04 9.41
N ILE A 181 5.50 -5.25 8.59
CA ILE A 181 5.70 -4.50 7.35
C ILE A 181 5.63 -5.50 6.19
N SER A 182 4.82 -5.19 5.19
CA SER A 182 4.75 -5.91 3.94
C SER A 182 5.09 -5.00 2.78
N LEU A 183 5.86 -5.51 1.81
CA LEU A 183 6.26 -4.80 0.60
C LEU A 183 5.45 -5.33 -0.59
N ASP A 184 4.92 -4.44 -1.42
CA ASP A 184 4.29 -4.85 -2.69
C ASP A 184 5.37 -5.32 -3.66
N ILE A 185 5.16 -6.48 -4.30
CA ILE A 185 6.11 -7.05 -5.26
C ILE A 185 5.89 -6.56 -6.68
N SER A 186 4.86 -5.74 -6.92
CA SER A 186 4.55 -5.19 -8.23
C SER A 186 4.65 -6.24 -9.33
N PRO A 187 3.80 -7.28 -9.30
CA PRO A 187 4.03 -8.53 -10.04
C PRO A 187 4.08 -8.38 -11.56
N TRP A 188 3.79 -7.20 -12.14
CA TRP A 188 3.99 -6.90 -13.56
C TRP A 188 5.46 -6.70 -13.95
N VAL A 189 6.38 -6.61 -12.98
CA VAL A 189 7.82 -6.46 -13.22
C VAL A 189 8.47 -7.84 -13.27
N ASN A 190 8.91 -8.29 -14.44
CA ASN A 190 9.52 -9.61 -14.59
C ASN A 190 10.90 -9.72 -13.92
N GLN A 191 11.66 -8.62 -13.89
CA GLN A 191 13.02 -8.55 -13.35
C GLN A 191 13.03 -8.43 -11.81
N GLN A 192 12.24 -9.25 -11.12
CA GLN A 192 12.11 -9.21 -9.66
C GLN A 192 13.46 -9.26 -8.94
N GLU A 193 14.39 -10.09 -9.42
CA GLU A 193 15.70 -10.25 -8.77
C GLU A 193 16.55 -8.96 -8.77
N GLU A 194 16.43 -8.13 -9.80
CA GLU A 194 17.25 -6.93 -9.97
C GLU A 194 16.89 -5.83 -8.97
N TRP A 195 15.61 -5.70 -8.62
CA TRP A 195 15.14 -4.63 -7.73
C TRP A 195 14.77 -5.15 -6.33
N LEU A 196 14.07 -6.29 -6.23
CA LEU A 196 13.52 -6.78 -4.96
C LEU A 196 14.64 -7.26 -4.05
N ARG A 197 15.60 -8.02 -4.58
CA ARG A 197 16.71 -8.58 -3.79
C ARG A 197 17.58 -7.51 -3.13
N PRO A 198 18.11 -6.49 -3.84
CA PRO A 198 18.88 -5.44 -3.18
C PRO A 198 18.04 -4.61 -2.21
N PHE A 199 16.75 -4.43 -2.47
CA PHE A 199 15.85 -3.71 -1.58
C PHE A 199 15.63 -4.43 -0.24
N ILE A 200 15.15 -5.68 -0.27
CA ILE A 200 14.81 -6.43 0.95
C ILE A 200 16.03 -6.78 1.80
N ARG A 201 17.23 -6.84 1.22
CA ARG A 201 18.47 -7.04 1.99
C ARG A 201 18.75 -5.87 2.93
N GLN A 202 18.29 -4.68 2.57
CA GLN A 202 18.56 -3.45 3.30
C GLN A 202 17.38 -2.98 4.16
N CYS A 203 16.18 -3.49 3.91
CA CYS A 203 14.95 -3.06 4.57
C CYS A 203 14.37 -4.14 5.47
N THR A 204 13.71 -3.70 6.55
CA THR A 204 12.92 -4.59 7.39
C THR A 204 11.57 -4.88 6.76
N VAL A 205 11.45 -6.08 6.20
CA VAL A 205 10.25 -6.55 5.54
C VAL A 205 9.89 -7.91 6.14
N HIS A 206 8.66 -8.05 6.62
CA HIS A 206 8.19 -9.26 7.28
C HIS A 206 7.43 -10.18 6.31
N PHE A 207 6.79 -9.58 5.31
CA PHE A 207 6.02 -10.26 4.28
C PHE A 207 6.24 -9.54 2.95
N VAL A 208 5.95 -10.25 1.87
CA VAL A 208 5.69 -9.59 0.60
C VAL A 208 4.22 -9.77 0.24
N HIS A 209 3.66 -8.86 -0.54
CA HIS A 209 2.29 -8.98 -0.98
C HIS A 209 2.14 -8.60 -2.44
N THR A 210 1.02 -9.01 -3.02
CA THR A 210 0.57 -8.50 -4.32
C THR A 210 -0.47 -7.41 -4.08
N SER A 211 -0.47 -6.36 -4.89
CA SER A 211 -1.60 -5.46 -5.13
C SER A 211 -2.28 -5.79 -6.48
N GLY A 212 -3.48 -5.25 -6.70
CA GLY A 212 -4.04 -5.17 -8.06
C GLY A 212 -4.98 -6.30 -8.50
N GLY A 213 -5.40 -7.19 -7.59
CA GLY A 213 -6.64 -7.97 -7.67
C GLY A 213 -6.82 -8.90 -8.88
N ARG A 214 -5.76 -9.14 -9.65
CA ARG A 214 -5.73 -10.02 -10.83
C ARG A 214 -4.85 -11.25 -10.59
N THR A 215 -4.73 -11.66 -9.34
CA THR A 215 -3.85 -12.76 -8.97
C THR A 215 -4.49 -14.11 -9.22
N SER A 216 -3.79 -15.03 -9.90
CA SER A 216 -4.31 -16.34 -10.28
C SER A 216 -3.92 -17.41 -9.25
N ALA A 217 -4.91 -18.03 -8.62
CA ALA A 217 -4.67 -19.12 -7.67
C ALA A 217 -4.46 -20.47 -8.36
N ASP A 218 -4.95 -20.63 -9.58
CA ASP A 218 -4.91 -21.87 -10.37
C ASP A 218 -3.63 -22.03 -11.21
N SER A 219 -2.76 -21.02 -11.21
CA SER A 219 -1.55 -20.94 -12.03
C SER A 219 -0.30 -20.69 -11.19
N GLU A 220 0.84 -21.23 -11.60
CA GLU A 220 2.13 -20.91 -10.95
C GLU A 220 2.50 -19.43 -11.13
N ARG A 221 2.02 -18.79 -12.20
CA ARG A 221 2.19 -17.35 -12.45
C ARG A 221 1.22 -16.55 -11.57
N ILE A 222 1.72 -15.44 -11.02
CA ILE A 222 0.94 -14.56 -10.14
C ILE A 222 -0.20 -13.90 -10.93
N ARG A 223 0.06 -13.35 -12.12
CA ARG A 223 -0.97 -12.75 -12.99
C ARG A 223 -0.97 -13.50 -14.33
N ALA A 224 -1.58 -14.68 -14.34
CA ALA A 224 -1.52 -15.58 -15.49
C ALA A 224 -2.28 -15.04 -16.71
N SER A 225 -3.32 -14.23 -16.47
CA SER A 225 -4.12 -13.55 -17.50
C SER A 225 -3.42 -12.37 -18.15
N ASP A 226 -2.33 -11.88 -17.57
CA ASP A 226 -1.61 -10.72 -18.09
C ASP A 226 -0.52 -11.17 -19.06
N ASP A 227 -0.64 -10.73 -20.32
CA ASP A 227 0.34 -11.03 -21.34
C ASP A 227 1.73 -10.49 -20.94
N GLY A 228 2.75 -11.33 -21.09
CA GLY A 228 4.13 -10.97 -20.77
C GLY A 228 4.49 -10.95 -19.29
N ASN A 229 3.60 -11.34 -18.37
CA ASN A 229 3.90 -11.38 -16.92
C ASN A 229 4.37 -12.76 -16.44
N TYR A 230 5.66 -13.02 -16.33
CA TYR A 230 6.20 -14.35 -16.01
C TYR A 230 6.50 -14.58 -14.53
N VAL A 231 6.16 -13.64 -13.65
CA VAL A 231 6.46 -13.76 -12.22
C VAL A 231 5.65 -14.89 -11.61
N THR A 232 6.32 -15.80 -10.89
CA THR A 232 5.68 -16.92 -10.20
C THR A 232 5.69 -16.75 -8.69
N TRP A 233 4.69 -17.34 -8.01
CA TRP A 233 4.61 -17.36 -6.56
C TRP A 233 5.89 -17.92 -5.93
N LYS A 234 6.31 -19.09 -6.42
CA LYS A 234 7.49 -19.81 -5.91
C LYS A 234 8.78 -19.03 -6.10
N GLN A 235 8.97 -18.40 -7.26
CA GLN A 235 10.17 -17.58 -7.52
C GLN A 235 10.26 -16.42 -6.53
N VAL A 236 9.16 -15.71 -6.28
CA VAL A 236 9.13 -14.58 -5.33
C VAL A 236 9.44 -15.06 -3.91
N HIS A 237 8.86 -16.18 -3.49
CA HIS A 237 9.15 -16.76 -2.19
C HIS A 237 10.62 -17.18 -2.04
N GLN A 238 11.19 -17.85 -3.04
CA GLN A 238 12.61 -18.25 -3.05
C GLN A 238 13.57 -17.06 -3.09
N LEU A 239 13.19 -16.01 -3.83
CA LEU A 239 13.97 -14.79 -3.95
C LEU A 239 14.02 -14.00 -2.64
N SER A 240 12.86 -13.87 -1.99
CA SER A 240 12.69 -13.06 -0.79
C SER A 240 12.98 -13.80 0.51
N GLY A 241 12.73 -15.10 0.55
CA GLY A 241 12.68 -15.89 1.79
C GLY A 241 11.49 -15.54 2.69
N LEU A 242 10.54 -14.73 2.21
CA LEU A 242 9.42 -14.20 3.00
C LEU A 242 8.10 -14.86 2.60
N GLY A 243 7.14 -14.93 3.53
CA GLY A 243 5.79 -15.35 3.23
C GLY A 243 5.05 -14.35 2.34
N ILE A 244 4.24 -14.86 1.41
CA ILE A 244 3.48 -14.04 0.44
C ILE A 244 2.03 -13.88 0.90
N ILE A 245 1.53 -12.65 0.93
CA ILE A 245 0.12 -12.32 1.12
C ILE A 245 -0.49 -12.03 -0.26
N ALA A 246 -1.34 -12.92 -0.75
CA ALA A 246 -2.03 -12.74 -2.02
C ALA A 246 -3.21 -11.76 -1.86
N ASP A 247 -3.49 -10.99 -2.91
CA ASP A 247 -4.61 -10.04 -2.98
C ASP A 247 -5.38 -10.23 -4.28
N THR A 248 -6.65 -10.57 -4.13
CA THR A 248 -7.56 -10.90 -5.23
C THR A 248 -8.59 -9.79 -5.47
N GLY A 249 -8.48 -8.69 -4.72
CA GLY A 249 -9.62 -7.87 -4.38
C GLY A 249 -9.76 -6.58 -5.19
N TYR A 250 -8.67 -5.91 -5.54
CA TYR A 250 -8.74 -4.55 -6.06
C TYR A 250 -8.13 -4.43 -7.45
N GLY A 251 -8.89 -4.01 -8.44
CA GLY A 251 -8.44 -3.66 -9.78
C GLY A 251 -8.05 -2.21 -9.96
N VAL A 252 -8.12 -1.80 -11.22
CA VAL A 252 -7.79 -0.46 -11.71
C VAL A 252 -8.45 0.61 -10.84
N GLY A 253 -7.66 1.58 -10.37
CA GLY A 253 -8.13 2.66 -9.50
C GLY A 253 -8.67 2.21 -8.12
N GLY A 254 -8.36 0.98 -7.68
CA GLY A 254 -8.86 0.42 -6.42
C GLY A 254 -10.29 -0.14 -6.48
N LEU A 255 -10.88 -0.25 -7.67
CA LEU A 255 -12.21 -0.84 -7.85
C LEU A 255 -12.21 -2.33 -7.50
N SER A 256 -13.34 -2.88 -7.06
CA SER A 256 -13.41 -4.31 -6.75
C SER A 256 -13.48 -5.16 -8.03
N HIS A 257 -12.68 -6.23 -8.15
CA HIS A 257 -12.90 -7.28 -9.17
C HIS A 257 -13.99 -8.30 -8.80
N GLY A 258 -14.53 -8.21 -7.59
CA GLY A 258 -15.54 -9.12 -7.09
C GLY A 258 -14.93 -10.30 -6.36
N HIS A 259 -15.71 -11.36 -6.24
CA HIS A 259 -15.31 -12.61 -5.60
C HIS A 259 -14.42 -13.43 -6.53
N ASP A 260 -13.25 -13.86 -6.05
CA ASP A 260 -12.35 -14.71 -6.82
C ASP A 260 -12.44 -16.16 -6.34
N HIS A 261 -13.26 -16.94 -7.03
CA HIS A 261 -13.50 -18.36 -6.72
C HIS A 261 -12.27 -19.24 -6.90
N GLN A 262 -11.22 -18.80 -7.60
CA GLN A 262 -9.99 -19.60 -7.70
C GLN A 262 -9.31 -19.74 -6.34
N TRP A 263 -9.46 -18.75 -5.47
CA TRP A 263 -8.91 -18.72 -4.12
C TRP A 263 -9.80 -19.41 -3.07
N ASP A 264 -10.96 -19.92 -3.48
CA ASP A 264 -11.82 -20.77 -2.66
C ASP A 264 -11.48 -22.25 -2.83
N ASP A 265 -10.84 -22.60 -3.94
CA ASP A 265 -10.48 -23.97 -4.27
C ASP A 265 -9.31 -24.47 -3.41
N THR A 266 -9.56 -25.49 -2.60
CA THR A 266 -8.55 -26.04 -1.67
C THR A 266 -7.35 -26.68 -2.37
N PHE A 267 -7.51 -27.15 -3.61
CA PHE A 267 -6.41 -27.71 -4.39
C PHE A 267 -5.48 -26.59 -4.87
N ASN A 268 -6.03 -25.47 -5.34
CA ASN A 268 -5.28 -24.26 -5.66
C ASN A 268 -4.57 -23.69 -4.43
N LEU A 269 -5.29 -23.51 -3.32
CA LEU A 269 -4.71 -23.01 -2.06
C LEU A 269 -3.55 -23.89 -1.57
N ARG A 270 -3.66 -25.21 -1.65
CA ARG A 270 -2.57 -26.14 -1.31
C ARG A 270 -1.31 -25.91 -2.16
N LYS A 271 -1.48 -25.72 -3.47
CA LYS A 271 -0.36 -25.39 -4.37
C LYS A 271 0.28 -24.06 -3.99
N ARG A 272 -0.54 -23.03 -3.75
CA ARG A 272 -0.05 -21.69 -3.38
C ARG A 272 0.66 -21.68 -2.02
N ILE A 273 0.18 -22.46 -1.05
CA ILE A 273 0.89 -22.64 0.23
C ILE A 273 2.26 -23.28 0.00
N ALA A 274 2.37 -24.28 -0.87
CA ALA A 274 3.65 -24.89 -1.21
C ALA A 274 4.59 -23.92 -1.95
N ASP A 275 4.05 -22.93 -2.66
CA ASP A 275 4.78 -21.86 -3.31
C ASP A 275 5.13 -20.68 -2.39
N GLY A 276 4.78 -20.75 -1.10
CA GLY A 276 5.11 -19.73 -0.09
C GLY A 276 4.01 -18.71 0.21
N VAL A 277 2.80 -18.90 -0.30
CA VAL A 277 1.64 -18.05 0.04
C VAL A 277 1.10 -18.42 1.42
N VAL A 278 1.01 -17.43 2.30
CA VAL A 278 0.65 -17.61 3.72
C VAL A 278 -0.71 -17.05 4.08
N ALA A 279 -1.23 -16.16 3.22
CA ALA A 279 -2.52 -15.54 3.41
C ALA A 279 -3.10 -15.10 2.06
N VAL A 280 -4.43 -14.96 2.03
CA VAL A 280 -5.16 -14.32 0.93
C VAL A 280 -6.08 -13.24 1.47
N THR A 281 -6.13 -12.10 0.78
CA THR A 281 -7.14 -11.05 0.97
C THR A 281 -8.13 -11.09 -0.18
N GLN A 282 -9.41 -11.25 0.14
CA GLN A 282 -10.50 -10.99 -0.82
C GLN A 282 -11.18 -9.67 -0.47
N SER A 283 -11.16 -8.67 -1.37
CA SER A 283 -11.79 -7.38 -1.05
C SER A 283 -13.32 -7.47 -1.03
N ASN A 284 -13.89 -8.35 -1.84
CA ASN A 284 -15.32 -8.45 -2.05
C ASN A 284 -15.77 -9.92 -2.16
N PRO A 285 -15.59 -10.69 -1.07
CA PRO A 285 -15.98 -12.08 -1.08
C PRO A 285 -17.50 -12.22 -1.14
N GLU A 286 -17.98 -13.33 -1.69
CA GLU A 286 -19.40 -13.66 -1.69
C GLU A 286 -19.93 -13.93 -0.27
N ALA A 287 -21.25 -13.84 -0.08
CA ALA A 287 -21.88 -14.06 1.22
C ALA A 287 -21.63 -15.47 1.81
N GLY A 288 -21.34 -16.47 0.96
CA GLY A 288 -21.04 -17.84 1.37
C GLY A 288 -19.62 -18.06 1.90
N TRP A 289 -18.74 -17.08 1.75
CA TRP A 289 -17.29 -17.24 1.98
C TRP A 289 -16.89 -17.72 3.39
N PRO A 290 -17.57 -17.33 4.50
CA PRO A 290 -17.27 -17.90 5.81
C PRO A 290 -17.35 -19.43 5.86
N ARG A 291 -18.32 -20.04 5.16
CA ARG A 291 -18.44 -21.51 5.05
C ARG A 291 -17.33 -22.11 4.19
N THR A 292 -16.94 -21.42 3.13
CA THR A 292 -15.79 -21.80 2.30
C THR A 292 -14.51 -21.84 3.14
N ILE A 293 -14.25 -20.80 3.94
CA ILE A 293 -13.11 -20.74 4.86
C ILE A 293 -13.14 -21.90 5.85
N GLU A 294 -14.29 -22.14 6.50
CA GLU A 294 -14.44 -23.23 7.47
C GLU A 294 -14.08 -24.59 6.86
N LYS A 295 -14.61 -24.89 5.67
CA LYS A 295 -14.29 -26.11 4.92
C LYS A 295 -12.81 -26.19 4.55
N ALA A 296 -12.22 -25.08 4.09
CA ALA A 296 -10.83 -25.04 3.67
C ALA A 296 -9.88 -25.31 4.84
N ARG A 297 -10.10 -24.72 6.02
CA ARG A 297 -9.20 -24.83 7.19
C ARG A 297 -8.84 -26.27 7.57
N GLY A 298 -9.79 -27.19 7.51
CA GLY A 298 -9.54 -28.61 7.83
C GLY A 298 -8.72 -29.36 6.77
N LEU A 299 -8.51 -28.75 5.60
CA LEU A 299 -7.88 -29.37 4.43
C LEU A 299 -6.54 -28.75 4.07
N LEU A 300 -6.21 -27.55 4.56
CA LEU A 300 -4.98 -26.87 4.19
C LEU A 300 -3.78 -27.36 5.01
N PRO A 301 -2.60 -27.56 4.39
CA PRO A 301 -1.36 -27.76 5.11
C PRO A 301 -0.98 -26.49 5.87
N LEU A 302 -0.09 -26.62 6.86
CA LEU A 302 0.53 -25.47 7.50
C LEU A 302 1.51 -24.81 6.52
N PRO A 303 1.42 -23.49 6.29
CA PRO A 303 2.49 -22.72 5.67
C PRO A 303 3.85 -22.93 6.36
N GLN A 304 4.94 -22.78 5.60
CA GLN A 304 6.33 -22.89 6.11
C GLN A 304 6.72 -21.73 7.04
N CYS A 305 6.14 -21.65 8.22
CA CYS A 305 6.34 -20.56 9.16
C CYS A 305 7.77 -20.25 9.66
N ASP A 306 8.74 -21.14 9.42
CA ASP A 306 10.16 -20.91 9.70
C ASP A 306 10.83 -20.15 8.55
N TRP A 307 10.11 -19.21 7.92
CA TRP A 307 10.77 -18.04 7.36
C TRP A 307 11.45 -17.34 8.54
N ARG A 308 12.65 -17.83 8.87
CA ARG A 308 13.64 -17.10 9.61
C ARG A 308 13.64 -15.73 8.99
N ASP A 309 13.70 -14.70 9.81
CA ASP A 309 14.25 -13.44 9.37
C ASP A 309 15.74 -13.74 9.11
N PRO A 310 16.15 -14.20 7.90
CA PRO A 310 17.44 -14.86 7.72
C PRO A 310 18.57 -13.83 7.81
N VAL A 311 18.21 -12.55 7.85
CA VAL A 311 19.08 -11.39 7.79
C VAL A 311 18.93 -10.52 9.05
N TYR A 312 17.78 -10.54 9.76
CA TYR A 312 17.59 -9.68 10.94
C TYR A 312 17.22 -10.47 12.19
N SER A 313 18.24 -10.80 12.99
CA SER A 313 17.96 -11.21 14.39
C SER A 313 17.30 -10.03 15.12
N ALA A 314 16.23 -10.30 15.87
CA ALA A 314 15.48 -9.28 16.63
C ALA A 314 16.38 -8.40 17.54
N THR A 315 17.55 -8.90 17.94
CA THR A 315 18.57 -8.18 18.73
C THR A 315 19.19 -7.01 17.95
N VAL A 316 19.46 -7.21 16.65
CA VAL A 316 20.01 -6.17 15.77
C VAL A 316 18.97 -5.06 15.54
N HIS A 317 17.68 -5.40 15.56
CA HIS A 317 16.59 -4.47 15.33
C HIS A 317 16.45 -3.40 16.42
N GLY A 318 16.59 -3.79 17.69
CA GLY A 318 16.56 -2.83 18.80
C GLY A 318 17.76 -1.87 18.77
N GLN A 319 18.93 -2.36 18.36
CA GLN A 319 20.15 -1.56 18.33
C GLN A 319 20.26 -0.67 17.08
N LEU A 320 19.90 -1.19 15.90
CA LEU A 320 19.86 -0.40 14.66
C LEU A 320 18.77 0.66 14.71
N ALA A 321 17.56 0.34 15.19
CA ALA A 321 16.51 1.35 15.30
C ALA A 321 16.92 2.52 16.22
N VAL A 322 17.65 2.25 17.31
CA VAL A 322 18.17 3.30 18.20
C VAL A 322 19.31 4.08 17.55
N ALA A 323 20.26 3.42 16.89
CA ALA A 323 21.39 4.07 16.23
C ALA A 323 20.93 4.92 15.03
N GLU A 324 20.04 4.38 14.21
CA GLU A 324 19.44 5.07 13.06
C GLU A 324 18.54 6.22 13.51
N GLN A 325 17.79 6.06 14.60
CA GLN A 325 17.06 7.16 15.24
C GLN A 325 18.01 8.29 15.67
N GLN A 326 19.13 7.96 16.31
CA GLN A 326 20.13 8.94 16.71
C GLN A 326 20.74 9.64 15.50
N GLN A 327 21.02 8.91 14.42
CA GLN A 327 21.57 9.46 13.19
C GLN A 327 20.58 10.39 12.47
N TRP A 328 19.30 10.02 12.41
CA TRP A 328 18.23 10.87 11.87
C TRP A 328 18.00 12.12 12.72
N GLN A 329 17.96 11.99 14.05
CA GLN A 329 17.86 13.12 14.96
C GLN A 329 19.05 14.08 14.78
N ALA A 330 20.26 13.54 14.63
CA ALA A 330 21.45 14.33 14.35
C ALA A 330 21.39 15.01 12.97
N GLY A 331 20.87 14.31 11.94
CA GLY A 331 20.65 14.88 10.61
C GLY A 331 19.65 16.04 10.61
N LEU A 332 18.51 15.88 11.28
CA LEU A 332 17.51 16.94 11.45
C LEU A 332 18.06 18.13 12.24
N ALA A 333 18.84 17.89 13.30
CA ALA A 333 19.50 18.95 14.06
C ALA A 333 20.52 19.73 13.21
N ARG A 334 21.22 19.05 12.30
CA ARG A 334 22.12 19.72 11.33
C ARG A 334 21.32 20.57 10.34
N LEU A 335 20.24 20.03 9.77
CA LEU A 335 19.38 20.77 8.85
C LEU A 335 18.76 22.01 9.52
N SER A 336 18.25 21.90 10.74
CA SER A 336 17.74 23.06 11.48
C SER A 336 18.82 24.12 11.72
N SER A 337 20.06 23.69 11.95
CA SER A 337 21.21 24.60 12.10
C SER A 337 21.54 25.31 10.78
N TYR A 338 21.47 24.61 9.65
CA TYR A 338 21.64 25.22 8.33
C TYR A 338 20.54 26.25 8.02
N TYR A 339 19.27 25.94 8.30
CA TYR A 339 18.18 26.90 8.11
C TYR A 339 18.29 28.11 9.03
N ALA A 340 18.75 27.93 10.27
CA ALA A 340 19.01 29.05 11.18
C ALA A 340 20.13 29.97 10.63
N LEU A 341 21.21 29.39 10.09
CA LEU A 341 22.28 30.15 9.45
C LEU A 341 21.80 30.88 8.19
N LEU A 342 21.02 30.20 7.34
CA LEU A 342 20.49 30.79 6.12
C LEU A 342 19.50 31.92 6.42
N GLY A 343 18.65 31.74 7.43
CA GLY A 343 17.79 32.79 7.97
C GLY A 343 18.58 33.98 8.52
N ALA A 344 19.65 33.74 9.26
CA ALA A 344 20.53 34.80 9.75
C ALA A 344 21.22 35.57 8.62
N LEU A 345 21.65 34.88 7.55
CA LEU A 345 22.22 35.50 6.35
C LEU A 345 21.20 36.36 5.61
N VAL A 346 19.97 35.87 5.43
CA VAL A 346 18.88 36.62 4.79
C VAL A 346 18.53 37.88 5.61
N ILE A 347 18.40 37.76 6.93
CA ILE A 347 18.16 38.90 7.83
C ILE A 347 19.32 39.91 7.74
N GLY A 348 20.56 39.43 7.76
CA GLY A 348 21.75 40.26 7.62
C GLY A 348 21.77 41.04 6.28
N LEU A 349 21.41 40.39 5.18
CA LEU A 349 21.26 41.02 3.86
C LEU A 349 20.17 42.10 3.86
N ILE A 350 19.00 41.81 4.44
CA ILE A 350 17.90 42.78 4.54
C ILE A 350 18.32 44.01 5.36
N VAL A 351 18.94 43.81 6.52
CA VAL A 351 19.44 44.91 7.36
C VAL A 351 20.52 45.71 6.65
N GLY A 352 21.44 45.04 5.94
CA GLY A 352 22.47 45.68 5.13
C GLY A 352 21.90 46.55 4.03
N MET A 353 20.92 46.04 3.27
CA MET A 353 20.21 46.78 2.24
C MET A 353 19.43 47.97 2.81
N ALA A 354 18.74 47.79 3.93
CA ALA A 354 18.02 48.88 4.61
C ALA A 354 18.97 49.99 5.08
N CYS A 355 20.13 49.63 5.66
CA CYS A 355 21.16 50.60 6.07
C CYS A 355 21.78 51.34 4.88
N ALA A 356 22.00 50.65 3.75
CA ALA A 356 22.51 51.28 2.53
C ALA A 356 21.48 52.23 1.91
N LEU A 357 20.20 51.84 1.89
CA LEU A 357 19.09 52.67 1.43
C LEU A 357 18.94 53.91 2.31
N TRP A 358 18.96 53.75 3.64
CA TRP A 358 18.92 54.86 4.59
C TRP A 358 20.07 55.85 4.37
N ARG A 359 21.30 55.36 4.19
CA ARG A 359 22.45 56.21 3.87
C ARG A 359 22.26 56.99 2.57
N ARG A 360 21.73 56.35 1.52
CA ARG A 360 21.41 57.01 0.24
C ARG A 360 20.31 58.05 0.38
N LEU A 361 19.24 57.76 1.13
CA LEU A 361 18.14 58.69 1.38
C LEU A 361 18.59 59.89 2.22
N ARG A 362 19.41 59.66 3.25
CA ARG A 362 20.00 60.73 4.07
C ARG A 362 20.91 61.63 3.25
N ALA A 363 21.73 61.07 2.35
CA ALA A 363 22.59 61.85 1.47
C ALA A 363 21.82 62.73 0.46
N ARG A 364 20.58 62.35 0.12
CA ARG A 364 19.70 63.11 -0.79
C ARG A 364 18.73 64.05 -0.09
N SER A 365 18.63 63.97 1.24
CA SER A 365 17.70 64.78 2.01
C SER A 365 18.24 66.22 2.18
N PRO A 366 17.43 67.25 1.86
CA PRO A 366 17.82 68.65 2.09
C PRO A 366 18.06 68.98 3.58
N TRP A 367 17.64 68.10 4.49
CA TRP A 367 17.85 68.20 5.94
C TRP A 367 19.26 67.82 6.41
N ALA A 368 20.13 67.31 5.54
CA ALA A 368 21.51 66.92 5.89
C ALA A 368 22.41 68.09 6.35
N ARG A 369 21.93 69.34 6.27
CA ARG A 369 22.60 70.57 6.73
C ARG A 369 22.17 71.06 8.12
N LEU A 370 21.36 70.30 8.87
CA LEU A 370 21.07 70.64 10.26
C LEU A 370 22.18 70.16 11.20
N SER A 371 22.49 71.01 12.20
CA SER A 371 23.69 70.91 13.02
C SER A 371 23.86 69.54 13.73
N PRO A 372 25.11 69.07 13.92
CA PRO A 372 25.44 67.75 14.46
C PRO A 372 24.96 67.47 15.90
N ARG A 373 24.34 68.43 16.59
CA ARG A 373 23.89 68.28 17.99
C ARG A 373 22.59 67.48 18.18
N VAL A 374 21.84 67.16 17.11
CA VAL A 374 20.56 66.42 17.23
C VAL A 374 20.66 64.95 16.77
N VAL A 375 21.74 64.54 16.09
CA VAL A 375 21.79 63.24 15.39
C VAL A 375 22.60 62.15 16.12
N ALA A 376 23.43 62.52 17.10
CA ALA A 376 24.26 61.58 17.87
C ALA A 376 23.50 60.43 18.56
N PRO A 377 22.25 60.60 19.08
CA PRO A 377 21.56 59.52 19.79
C PRO A 377 21.18 58.34 18.88
N THR A 378 20.86 58.60 17.61
CA THR A 378 20.32 57.59 16.68
C THR A 378 21.43 56.67 16.14
N GLU A 379 22.64 57.20 15.94
CA GLU A 379 23.79 56.40 15.48
C GLU A 379 24.30 55.45 16.57
N ALA A 380 24.22 55.85 17.84
CA ALA A 380 24.54 54.97 18.97
C ALA A 380 23.61 53.75 19.04
N ILE A 381 22.31 53.95 18.79
CA ILE A 381 21.32 52.86 18.80
C ILE A 381 21.56 51.89 17.63
N ILE A 382 21.82 52.38 16.41
CA ILE A 382 22.12 51.52 15.25
C ILE A 382 23.42 50.73 15.45
N ALA A 383 24.45 51.36 16.02
CA ALA A 383 25.71 50.70 16.35
C ALA A 383 25.56 49.66 17.47
N GLN A 384 24.60 49.85 18.39
CA GLN A 384 24.29 48.90 19.45
C GLN A 384 23.51 47.69 18.92
N VAL A 385 22.53 47.91 18.04
CA VAL A 385 21.79 46.83 17.35
C VAL A 385 22.74 46.00 16.49
N SER A 386 23.62 46.64 15.70
CA SER A 386 24.60 45.94 14.85
C SER A 386 25.58 45.08 15.65
N ARG A 387 26.06 45.58 16.81
CA ARG A 387 26.93 44.80 17.72
C ARG A 387 26.19 43.65 18.39
N SER A 388 24.91 43.81 18.68
CA SER A 388 24.07 42.76 19.29
C SER A 388 23.81 41.61 18.31
N SER A 389 23.50 41.92 17.04
CA SER A 389 23.32 40.92 15.98
C SER A 389 24.62 40.17 15.66
N SER A 390 25.76 40.87 15.63
CA SER A 390 27.08 40.23 15.44
C SER A 390 27.40 39.26 16.58
N ARG A 391 27.19 39.65 17.84
CA ARG A 391 27.41 38.76 19.00
C ARG A 391 26.46 37.56 19.04
N ALA A 392 25.22 37.73 18.58
CA ALA A 392 24.25 36.62 18.48
C ALA A 392 24.68 35.59 17.42
N ALA A 393 25.17 36.04 16.26
CA ALA A 393 25.71 35.15 15.23
C ALA A 393 26.98 34.40 15.71
N THR A 394 27.87 35.07 16.44
CA THR A 394 29.06 34.43 17.02
C THR A 394 28.73 33.41 18.11
N ARG A 395 27.72 33.69 18.96
CA ARG A 395 27.25 32.73 19.98
C ARG A 395 26.56 31.50 19.37
N ALA A 396 25.77 31.68 18.31
CA ALA A 396 25.12 30.56 17.62
C ALA A 396 26.15 29.60 16.98
N GLY A 397 27.28 30.10 16.49
CA GLY A 397 28.38 29.27 15.98
C GLY A 397 29.20 28.55 17.05
N ALA A 398 29.24 29.06 18.30
CA ALA A 398 30.06 28.51 19.38
C ALA A 398 29.37 27.37 20.16
N VAL A 399 28.04 27.28 20.14
CA VAL A 399 27.28 26.27 20.91
C VAL A 399 27.23 24.90 20.21
N GLY A 400 27.58 24.81 18.93
CA GLY A 400 27.58 23.55 18.16
C GLY A 400 28.83 22.66 18.31
N GLY A 401 29.82 23.05 19.12
CA GLY A 401 31.15 22.41 19.13
C GLY A 401 31.60 21.75 20.44
N GLY A 402 30.78 21.72 21.50
CA GLY A 402 31.24 21.28 22.82
C GLY A 402 30.30 20.28 23.49
N GLY A 403 30.55 18.99 23.29
CA GLY A 403 29.83 17.93 24.01
C GLY A 403 30.19 16.54 23.52
N GLY A 404 31.39 16.05 23.87
CA GLY A 404 31.82 14.71 23.47
C GLY A 404 33.19 14.27 23.97
N GLU A 405 33.58 14.55 25.21
CA GLU A 405 34.71 13.87 25.86
C GLU A 405 34.41 13.59 27.33
N SER A 406 33.99 12.36 27.63
CA SER A 406 34.26 11.66 28.89
C SER A 406 33.55 10.29 28.89
N LEU A 407 34.24 9.26 28.41
CA LEU A 407 34.18 7.86 28.90
C LEU A 407 35.08 7.01 27.98
N ARG A 408 36.40 7.08 28.22
CA ARG A 408 37.32 5.99 27.83
C ARG A 408 37.38 5.04 29.03
N ALA A 409 36.72 3.90 28.89
CA ALA A 409 37.01 2.71 29.67
C ALA A 409 37.65 1.71 28.70
N ASP A 410 38.83 1.22 29.08
CA ASP A 410 39.63 0.26 28.34
C ASP A 410 38.88 -1.06 28.16
N ILE A 411 38.72 -1.48 26.90
CA ILE A 411 38.55 -2.90 26.55
C ILE A 411 39.59 -3.20 25.47
N ALA A 412 40.72 -3.73 25.92
CA ALA A 412 41.72 -4.33 25.05
C ALA A 412 41.14 -5.63 24.47
N MET A 413 40.84 -5.66 23.17
CA MET A 413 40.61 -6.91 22.45
C MET A 413 41.96 -7.48 22.02
N GLN A 414 42.29 -8.66 22.55
CA GLN A 414 43.36 -9.50 22.01
C GLN A 414 42.98 -10.06 20.63
N PRO A 415 43.94 -10.26 19.71
CA PRO A 415 43.68 -10.86 18.41
C PRO A 415 43.35 -12.36 18.55
N VAL A 416 42.17 -12.75 18.05
CA VAL A 416 41.78 -14.16 17.87
C VAL A 416 42.44 -14.70 16.59
N PRO A 417 43.13 -15.84 16.63
CA PRO A 417 43.75 -16.43 15.43
C PRO A 417 42.68 -17.03 14.52
N LEU A 418 42.75 -16.69 13.22
CA LEU A 418 41.95 -17.32 12.17
C LEU A 418 42.36 -18.80 11.99
N PRO A 419 41.41 -19.74 11.89
CA PRO A 419 41.73 -21.10 11.52
C PRO A 419 42.14 -21.16 10.05
N LYS A 420 43.33 -21.71 9.80
CA LYS A 420 43.84 -22.08 8.48
C LYS A 420 42.99 -23.21 7.89
N GLY A 421 42.50 -23.03 6.66
CA GLY A 421 42.04 -24.15 5.83
C GLY A 421 40.76 -23.88 5.04
N ALA A 422 40.85 -23.09 3.97
CA ALA A 422 39.92 -23.13 2.83
C ALA A 422 40.50 -22.32 1.66
N ALA A 423 41.72 -22.67 1.22
CA ALA A 423 42.34 -22.10 0.02
C ALA A 423 42.98 -23.25 -0.76
N GLU A 424 42.15 -24.10 -1.35
CA GLU A 424 42.58 -25.06 -2.37
C GLU A 424 41.33 -25.60 -3.08
N ARG A 425 41.02 -25.02 -4.25
CA ARG A 425 40.31 -25.58 -5.42
C ARG A 425 39.72 -24.44 -6.25
N CYS A 426 40.58 -23.77 -7.00
CA CYS A 426 40.23 -23.05 -8.23
C CYS A 426 41.53 -22.82 -9.02
N ALA A 427 42.10 -23.90 -9.54
CA ALA A 427 43.18 -23.83 -10.52
C ALA A 427 43.07 -25.06 -11.42
N ALA A 428 42.42 -24.88 -12.58
CA ALA A 428 42.66 -25.57 -13.85
C ALA A 428 41.43 -25.45 -14.75
N ALA A 429 41.53 -24.61 -15.80
CA ALA A 429 41.11 -24.93 -17.17
C ALA A 429 41.12 -23.65 -18.03
N GLU A 430 42.32 -23.22 -18.45
CA GLU A 430 42.47 -22.49 -19.70
C GLU A 430 42.94 -23.47 -20.77
N GLY A 431 42.28 -23.47 -21.92
CA GLY A 431 42.67 -24.25 -23.10
C GLY A 431 41.56 -24.30 -24.16
N PRO A 432 41.77 -23.74 -25.36
CA PRO A 432 40.74 -23.58 -26.39
C PRO A 432 40.63 -24.80 -27.31
N PRO A 433 39.60 -24.87 -28.16
CA PRO A 433 39.88 -25.39 -29.49
C PRO A 433 39.31 -24.57 -30.66
N ARG A 434 40.05 -24.80 -31.75
CA ARG A 434 40.01 -24.22 -33.09
C ARG A 434 38.76 -24.56 -33.91
N ALA A 435 38.59 -23.72 -34.92
CA ALA A 435 37.69 -23.84 -36.06
C ALA A 435 37.82 -25.13 -36.90
N ARG A 436 36.68 -25.54 -37.48
CA ARG A 436 36.38 -26.16 -38.79
C ARG A 436 34.84 -26.14 -38.88
N GLY A 437 34.11 -25.71 -39.91
CA GLY A 437 34.37 -25.62 -41.35
C GLY A 437 33.34 -26.52 -42.07
N GLN A 438 32.57 -25.92 -43.00
CA GLN A 438 31.68 -26.54 -44.02
C GLN A 438 30.30 -27.05 -43.55
N ASP A 439 29.19 -26.95 -44.27
CA ASP A 439 28.80 -26.25 -45.51
C ASP A 439 27.27 -26.36 -45.67
N ALA A 440 26.70 -25.44 -46.46
CA ALA A 440 25.45 -25.52 -47.23
C ALA A 440 24.10 -25.56 -46.48
N ALA A 441 22.99 -25.02 -46.99
CA ALA A 441 22.65 -24.05 -48.02
C ALA A 441 21.10 -23.98 -47.98
N LEU A 442 20.51 -22.79 -47.99
CA LEU A 442 19.25 -22.53 -48.72
C LEU A 442 18.96 -21.02 -48.74
N ARG A 443 19.02 -20.48 -49.96
CA ARG A 443 18.56 -19.15 -50.36
C ARG A 443 17.04 -19.17 -50.56
N ALA A 444 16.39 -18.05 -50.23
CA ALA A 444 15.45 -17.27 -51.05
C ALA A 444 14.80 -16.24 -50.09
N ASP A 445 15.24 -14.98 -50.04
CA ASP A 445 14.91 -13.88 -50.95
C ASP A 445 13.41 -13.55 -50.99
N VAL A 446 13.07 -12.31 -50.62
CA VAL A 446 11.99 -11.44 -51.15
C VAL A 446 11.76 -10.25 -50.19
N GLY A 447 12.12 -9.06 -50.66
CA GLY A 447 11.13 -8.00 -50.84
C GLY A 447 10.97 -6.95 -49.73
N ALA A 448 11.83 -5.93 -49.76
CA ALA A 448 11.51 -4.60 -49.28
C ALA A 448 10.32 -4.00 -50.06
N ARG A 449 9.31 -3.47 -49.36
CA ARG A 449 8.40 -2.46 -49.94
C ARG A 449 8.11 -1.35 -48.94
N SER A 450 8.57 -0.17 -49.32
CA SER A 450 8.15 1.14 -48.85
C SER A 450 6.66 1.38 -49.14
N GLY A 451 5.93 1.90 -48.15
CA GLY A 451 4.58 2.46 -48.34
C GLY A 451 4.50 3.84 -47.71
N LYS A 452 4.71 4.88 -48.52
CA LYS A 452 4.27 6.25 -48.23
C LYS A 452 2.74 6.27 -48.20
N SER A 453 2.15 6.93 -47.21
CA SER A 453 0.80 7.50 -47.33
C SER A 453 0.82 8.94 -46.83
N GLN A 454 0.22 9.79 -47.64
CA GLN A 454 0.27 11.25 -47.60
C GLN A 454 -1.14 11.76 -47.30
N ARG A 455 -1.25 12.62 -46.27
CA ARG A 455 -2.19 13.74 -46.08
C ARG A 455 -3.67 13.62 -46.50
N ARG A 456 -4.56 13.77 -45.51
CA ARG A 456 -5.60 14.83 -45.38
C ARG A 456 -5.74 15.07 -43.86
N GLY A 457 -5.76 16.27 -43.27
CA GLY A 457 -6.14 17.59 -43.75
C GLY A 457 -7.54 17.92 -43.24
N GLU A 458 -7.70 18.28 -41.96
CA GLU A 458 -8.82 19.08 -41.44
C GLU A 458 -8.56 19.57 -40.00
N ALA A 459 -8.79 20.87 -39.79
CA ALA A 459 -8.90 21.62 -38.53
C ALA A 459 -9.90 22.78 -38.83
N PRO A 460 -10.43 23.56 -37.87
CA PRO A 460 -10.33 23.50 -36.39
C PRO A 460 -11.68 23.67 -35.64
N GLY A 461 -11.69 23.29 -34.34
CA GLY A 461 -12.27 24.05 -33.23
C GLY A 461 -13.79 24.28 -33.13
N ARG A 462 -14.39 23.81 -32.03
CA ARG A 462 -15.29 24.59 -31.14
C ARG A 462 -15.43 23.91 -29.77
N PRO A 463 -15.66 24.68 -28.68
CA PRO A 463 -15.53 24.20 -27.32
C PRO A 463 -16.86 23.61 -26.84
N LEU A 464 -16.82 22.42 -26.23
CA LEU A 464 -17.96 21.87 -25.50
C LEU A 464 -17.73 22.00 -23.99
N ARG A 465 -18.78 22.50 -23.37
CA ARG A 465 -18.98 22.77 -21.96
C ARG A 465 -19.00 21.48 -21.13
N ARG A 466 -18.33 21.54 -19.98
CA ARG A 466 -18.81 21.18 -18.63
C ARG A 466 -19.87 20.06 -18.51
N MET A 467 -19.44 18.91 -18.01
CA MET A 467 -20.13 17.95 -17.13
C MET A 467 -19.00 17.34 -16.29
N GLU A 468 -18.83 17.51 -14.96
CA GLU A 468 -19.75 17.28 -13.83
C GLU A 468 -20.46 15.94 -13.91
N GLU A 469 -19.81 14.89 -13.38
CA GLU A 469 -20.45 13.74 -12.70
C GLU A 469 -19.39 12.94 -11.92
N GLU A 470 -19.26 13.26 -10.63
CA GLU A 470 -18.60 12.43 -9.63
C GLU A 470 -19.55 11.35 -9.12
N ALA A 471 -18.98 10.19 -8.82
CA ALA A 471 -19.68 8.98 -8.41
C ALA A 471 -20.39 9.15 -7.05
N ALA A 472 -21.72 9.30 -7.10
CA ALA A 472 -22.57 9.14 -5.93
C ALA A 472 -22.68 7.66 -5.55
N PHE A 473 -22.05 7.28 -4.43
CA PHE A 473 -22.34 6.03 -3.72
C PHE A 473 -23.65 6.23 -2.95
N VAL A 474 -24.78 5.77 -3.51
CA VAL A 474 -26.10 5.88 -2.88
C VAL A 474 -26.36 4.67 -1.98
N ASP A 475 -26.52 4.99 -0.70
CA ASP A 475 -27.15 4.23 0.37
C ASP A 475 -28.60 3.88 0.01
N SER A 476 -28.97 2.60 0.10
CA SER A 476 -30.37 2.17 0.00
C SER A 476 -30.73 1.25 1.16
N SER A 477 -31.16 1.85 2.26
CA SER A 477 -31.91 1.19 3.32
C SER A 477 -33.27 1.88 3.54
N GLY A 478 -34.35 1.19 3.12
CA GLY A 478 -35.65 1.19 3.80
C GLY A 478 -36.68 2.28 3.48
N ALA A 479 -37.72 1.93 2.71
CA ALA A 479 -39.10 2.34 3.00
C ALA A 479 -40.12 1.36 2.39
N ARG A 480 -40.97 0.79 3.25
CA ARG A 480 -42.18 0.00 2.91
C ARG A 480 -43.37 0.94 2.67
N HIS A 481 -44.24 0.56 1.73
CA HIS A 481 -45.71 0.73 1.58
C HIS A 481 -45.95 0.77 0.05
N GLY A 482 -46.75 -0.04 -0.64
CA GLY A 482 -48.00 -0.72 -0.36
C GLY A 482 -48.92 -0.41 -1.55
N GLY A 483 -49.53 -1.40 -2.22
CA GLY A 483 -50.58 -1.10 -3.22
C GLY A 483 -50.73 -2.08 -4.38
N ASN A 484 -51.73 -2.96 -4.28
CA ASN A 484 -52.31 -3.79 -5.35
C ASN A 484 -52.75 -2.97 -6.58
N LYS A 485 -52.67 -3.57 -7.78
CA LYS A 485 -53.86 -3.89 -8.62
C LYS A 485 -53.51 -4.71 -9.87
N ALA A 486 -54.34 -5.71 -10.09
CA ALA A 486 -54.39 -6.59 -11.24
C ALA A 486 -54.82 -5.89 -12.54
N SER A 487 -54.55 -6.53 -13.69
CA SER A 487 -55.58 -7.02 -14.64
C SER A 487 -55.24 -6.83 -16.13
N ARG A 488 -55.34 -7.96 -16.84
CA ARG A 488 -55.87 -8.16 -18.22
C ARG A 488 -54.96 -8.14 -19.46
N ARG A 489 -54.99 -9.33 -20.10
CA ARG A 489 -55.36 -9.65 -21.50
C ARG A 489 -54.25 -9.69 -22.56
N SER A 490 -53.96 -10.92 -23.00
CA SER A 490 -53.64 -11.32 -24.39
C SER A 490 -54.83 -11.02 -25.34
N PRO A 491 -54.63 -11.01 -26.69
CA PRO A 491 -54.53 -12.23 -27.52
C PRO A 491 -53.39 -12.17 -28.59
N GLU A 492 -52.72 -13.29 -28.90
CA GLU A 492 -52.93 -14.19 -30.07
C GLU A 492 -52.77 -13.58 -31.48
N SER A 493 -51.80 -14.11 -32.25
CA SER A 493 -51.89 -14.49 -33.67
C SER A 493 -50.60 -15.23 -34.05
N THR A 494 -50.62 -16.56 -34.25
CA THR A 494 -50.76 -17.31 -35.52
C THR A 494 -49.82 -16.89 -36.66
N SER A 495 -48.90 -17.79 -37.05
CA SER A 495 -48.90 -18.38 -38.40
C SER A 495 -47.87 -19.51 -38.51
N SER A 496 -48.20 -20.46 -39.39
CA SER A 496 -47.62 -21.78 -39.59
C SER A 496 -46.95 -21.90 -40.96
N SER A 497 -45.97 -22.79 -41.09
CA SER A 497 -45.67 -23.65 -42.26
C SER A 497 -44.42 -24.49 -41.92
N ARG A 498 -44.48 -25.83 -41.75
CA ARG A 498 -44.49 -26.93 -42.75
C ARG A 498 -43.32 -26.83 -43.75
N CYS A 499 -42.47 -27.83 -43.99
CA CYS A 499 -42.70 -29.28 -44.14
C CYS A 499 -41.38 -30.11 -44.05
N ASP A 500 -41.49 -31.34 -43.50
CA ASP A 500 -41.05 -32.66 -44.03
C ASP A 500 -39.58 -32.91 -44.46
N LYS A 501 -38.92 -34.08 -44.27
CA LYS A 501 -39.28 -35.50 -44.03
C LYS A 501 -37.99 -36.30 -43.72
N CYS A 502 -38.08 -37.36 -42.91
CA CYS A 502 -37.63 -38.74 -43.23
C CYS A 502 -37.92 -39.70 -42.05
N HIS A 503 -38.30 -40.92 -42.43
CA HIS A 503 -39.05 -41.93 -41.68
C HIS A 503 -38.17 -43.08 -41.14
N VAL A 504 -38.55 -43.62 -39.97
CA VAL A 504 -38.74 -45.05 -39.58
C VAL A 504 -37.54 -46.02 -39.62
N SER A 505 -37.15 -46.65 -38.51
CA SER A 505 -37.70 -47.92 -37.92
C SER A 505 -36.82 -48.28 -36.70
N GLY A 506 -37.17 -49.03 -35.64
CA GLY A 506 -38.30 -49.85 -35.20
C GLY A 506 -37.98 -50.35 -33.75
N GLY A 507 -39.00 -50.70 -32.95
CA GLY A 507 -38.92 -50.96 -31.49
C GLY A 507 -38.28 -52.30 -31.03
N PRO A 508 -38.60 -52.88 -29.83
CA PRO A 508 -39.83 -52.75 -29.05
C PRO A 508 -39.70 -52.47 -27.53
N ARG A 509 -40.90 -52.28 -26.95
CA ARG A 509 -41.33 -51.82 -25.62
C ARG A 509 -41.03 -52.74 -24.43
N ARG A 510 -40.95 -52.15 -23.24
CA ARG A 510 -41.59 -52.65 -22.00
C ARG A 510 -42.28 -51.49 -21.24
N LYS A 511 -43.51 -51.75 -20.77
CA LYS A 511 -44.36 -50.88 -19.93
C LYS A 511 -43.92 -50.93 -18.45
N PRO A 512 -44.40 -50.00 -17.61
CA PRO A 512 -45.40 -50.40 -16.62
C PRO A 512 -46.60 -49.43 -16.46
N THR A 513 -47.67 -50.00 -15.93
CA THR A 513 -49.02 -49.48 -15.65
C THR A 513 -49.08 -48.71 -14.30
N PRO A 514 -50.16 -47.94 -14.01
CA PRO A 514 -50.26 -46.95 -12.93
C PRO A 514 -51.07 -47.42 -11.70
N LEU A 515 -50.95 -46.70 -10.59
CA LEU A 515 -51.83 -46.73 -9.40
C LEU A 515 -51.91 -45.26 -8.92
N VAL A 516 -53.00 -44.54 -9.15
CA VAL A 516 -54.25 -44.40 -8.34
C VAL A 516 -54.03 -43.54 -7.09
N ASP A 517 -54.62 -42.34 -7.14
CA ASP A 517 -54.95 -41.43 -6.05
C ASP A 517 -56.11 -42.00 -5.21
N ASP A 518 -56.15 -41.67 -3.91
CA ASP A 518 -57.36 -41.21 -3.22
C ASP A 518 -57.03 -40.65 -1.82
N ASP A 519 -57.89 -39.73 -1.41
CA ASP A 519 -57.76 -38.67 -0.41
C ASP A 519 -57.90 -39.06 1.09
N ASP A 520 -57.56 -38.05 1.90
CA ASP A 520 -58.32 -37.52 3.05
C ASP A 520 -57.88 -37.72 4.53
N ASP A 521 -57.82 -36.53 5.16
CA ASP A 521 -58.15 -36.12 6.53
C ASP A 521 -57.27 -36.44 7.76
N GLY A 522 -56.95 -35.37 8.51
CA GLY A 522 -56.57 -35.47 9.92
C GLY A 522 -55.80 -34.31 10.55
N ALA A 523 -56.44 -33.16 10.72
CA ALA A 523 -55.92 -32.02 11.48
C ALA A 523 -55.65 -32.33 12.97
N SER A 524 -54.57 -31.77 13.55
CA SER A 524 -54.62 -31.25 14.93
C SER A 524 -53.52 -30.21 15.20
N ALA A 525 -53.96 -29.10 15.77
CA ALA A 525 -53.17 -27.94 16.16
C ALA A 525 -52.54 -28.12 17.55
N PHE A 526 -51.32 -27.61 17.75
CA PHE A 526 -50.80 -27.35 19.10
C PHE A 526 -50.15 -25.96 19.15
N LYS A 527 -50.86 -25.02 19.81
CA LYS A 527 -50.30 -23.80 20.40
C LYS A 527 -49.96 -24.10 21.86
N PRO A 528 -48.91 -23.47 22.42
CA PRO A 528 -48.94 -23.10 23.81
C PRO A 528 -48.99 -21.57 23.95
N THR A 529 -50.09 -21.12 24.53
CA THR A 529 -50.23 -19.83 25.22
C THR A 529 -49.42 -19.84 26.51
N MET A 530 -48.62 -18.81 26.76
CA MET A 530 -48.32 -18.36 28.13
C MET A 530 -48.93 -16.97 28.35
N LYS A 531 -49.91 -16.93 29.24
CA LYS A 531 -50.42 -15.72 29.90
C LYS A 531 -49.60 -15.50 31.18
N GLY A 532 -49.34 -14.23 31.48
CA GLY A 532 -49.54 -13.69 32.83
C GLY A 532 -48.30 -13.54 33.71
N GLY A 533 -47.84 -12.29 33.85
CA GLY A 533 -46.88 -11.89 34.88
C GLY A 533 -46.71 -10.38 34.93
N ARG A 534 -47.73 -9.65 35.42
CA ARG A 534 -47.60 -8.25 35.83
C ARG A 534 -46.76 -8.20 37.11
N GLY A 535 -45.70 -7.41 37.13
CA GLY A 535 -44.99 -7.00 38.33
C GLY A 535 -44.52 -5.55 38.19
N ARG A 536 -45.33 -4.62 38.72
CA ARG A 536 -44.89 -3.26 39.07
C ARG A 536 -44.32 -3.33 40.48
N SER A 537 -43.12 -2.81 40.69
CA SER A 537 -42.76 -2.12 41.94
C SER A 537 -41.78 -0.99 41.65
N LYS A 538 -42.11 0.17 42.22
CA LYS A 538 -41.28 1.35 42.40
C LYS A 538 -40.59 1.27 43.78
N ALA A 539 -39.63 2.19 43.97
CA ALA A 539 -38.83 2.53 45.16
C ALA A 539 -37.61 1.61 45.36
N SER A 540 -36.39 2.10 45.52
CA SER A 540 -35.89 3.40 46.02
C SER A 540 -34.69 3.95 45.26
#